data_AF-A0A7W6NPC7-F1
#
_entry.id   AF-A0A7W6NPC7-F1
#
_cell.length_a   1.000
_cell.length_b   1.000
_cell.length_c   1.000
_cell.angle_alpha   90.00
_cell.angle_beta   90.00
_cell.angle_gamma   90.00
#
_symmetry.space_group_name_H-M   'P 1'
#
loop_
_entity.id
_entity.type
_entity.pdbx_description
1 polymer ?
#
loop_
_entity_poly.entity_id
_entity_poly.type
_entity_poly.pdbx_seq_one_letter_code
_entity_poly.pdbx_strand_id
1 'polypeptide(L)'
;MLHIIAATLALSDPSAVVETSIADVLADPERFGGQTLRMRGQVDACYGFVCSICPEDMTPATEEYRRCLRISFDSFMSEEDRAGPSDARYRPVVSRGMEEAFRFSVITAEGVFDPSCLTRRPWPPEEPVDDIQDEVLCTDRATTWSGLQVRAVHRRLMSNDGLVLDGRYGSLTLASADISTEVQAAYRADVALYDDRPITEAMAVLVAEEASFKPAGQEAHLCLSKVDDAPEWPRREMSVWAKTPNDPYYCYVALKNGDGWRVFSD
;
A
#
# COMPACT_ATOMS: atom_id res chain seq x y z
N MET A 1 -0.73 -58.24 21.82
CA MET A 1 0.22 -57.12 21.67
C MET A 1 -0.46 -56.06 20.82
N LEU A 2 -1.04 -55.03 21.45
CA LEU A 2 -1.53 -53.84 20.75
C LEU A 2 -0.45 -52.77 20.87
N HIS A 3 0.07 -52.29 19.74
CA HIS A 3 0.85 -51.06 19.69
C HIS A 3 -0.10 -49.91 19.44
N ILE A 4 -0.44 -49.19 20.50
CA ILE A 4 -1.06 -47.86 20.39
C ILE A 4 0.09 -46.91 20.08
N ILE A 5 0.21 -46.51 18.82
CA ILE A 5 1.05 -45.38 18.42
C ILE A 5 0.30 -44.13 18.87
N ALA A 6 0.67 -43.59 20.02
CA ALA A 6 0.25 -42.27 20.43
C ALA A 6 0.89 -41.25 19.49
N ALA A 7 0.11 -40.73 18.55
CA ALA A 7 0.46 -39.51 17.84
C ALA A 7 0.41 -38.37 18.86
N THR A 8 1.56 -38.00 19.39
CA THR A 8 1.75 -36.76 20.14
C THR A 8 1.59 -35.60 19.14
N LEU A 9 0.35 -35.12 18.98
CA LEU A 9 0.12 -33.75 18.54
C LEU A 9 0.75 -32.87 19.62
N ALA A 10 1.94 -32.36 19.34
CA ALA A 10 2.49 -31.26 20.10
C ALA A 10 1.52 -30.09 19.92
N LEU A 11 0.62 -29.89 20.88
CA LEU A 11 -0.04 -28.60 21.04
C LEU A 11 1.06 -27.61 21.39
N SER A 12 1.56 -26.92 20.36
CA SER A 12 2.37 -25.73 20.51
C SER A 12 1.65 -24.77 21.45
N ASP A 13 2.38 -24.20 22.40
CA ASP A 13 1.88 -23.15 23.29
C ASP A 13 1.16 -22.08 22.43
N PRO A 14 -0.14 -21.81 22.66
CA PRO A 14 -0.91 -20.85 21.85
C PRO A 14 -0.36 -19.42 21.93
N SER A 15 0.62 -19.16 22.79
CA SER A 15 1.36 -17.90 22.88
C SER A 15 2.69 -17.88 22.12
N ALA A 16 3.13 -19.00 21.53
CA ALA A 16 4.39 -19.06 20.79
C ALA A 16 4.27 -18.33 19.45
N VAL A 17 5.05 -17.25 19.31
CA VAL A 17 5.21 -16.54 18.04
C VAL A 17 6.11 -17.35 17.12
N VAL A 18 5.65 -17.65 15.91
CA VAL A 18 6.40 -18.42 14.91
C VAL A 18 7.08 -17.46 13.94
N GLU A 19 8.40 -17.44 13.97
CA GLU A 19 9.21 -16.76 12.94
C GLU A 19 9.12 -17.53 11.63
N THR A 20 8.74 -16.86 10.55
CA THR A 20 8.64 -17.47 9.22
C THR A 20 8.84 -16.43 8.12
N SER A 21 8.79 -16.86 6.86
CA SER A 21 8.81 -15.98 5.70
C SER A 21 7.49 -16.04 4.94
N ILE A 22 7.19 -14.98 4.17
CA ILE A 22 6.02 -14.95 3.28
C ILE A 22 6.06 -16.12 2.29
N ALA A 23 7.24 -16.48 1.78
CA ALA A 23 7.41 -17.57 0.85
C ALA A 23 7.06 -18.94 1.47
N ASP A 24 7.49 -19.18 2.71
CA ASP A 24 7.18 -20.43 3.42
C ASP A 24 5.68 -20.55 3.70
N VAL A 25 5.04 -19.45 4.10
CA VAL A 25 3.59 -19.40 4.35
C VAL A 25 2.79 -19.65 3.07
N LEU A 26 3.20 -19.07 1.95
CA LEU A 26 2.55 -19.31 0.65
C LEU A 26 2.76 -20.73 0.12
N ALA A 27 3.89 -21.36 0.45
CA ALA A 27 4.20 -22.73 0.03
C ALA A 27 3.40 -23.79 0.81
N ASP A 28 3.09 -23.54 2.08
CA ASP A 28 2.38 -24.47 2.97
C ASP A 28 1.46 -23.71 3.96
N PRO A 29 0.36 -23.09 3.48
CA PRO A 29 -0.47 -22.23 4.32
C PRO A 29 -1.19 -22.99 5.44
N GLU A 30 -1.62 -24.24 5.20
CA GLU A 30 -2.32 -25.04 6.21
C GLU A 30 -1.46 -25.30 7.45
N ARG A 31 -0.13 -25.46 7.27
CA ARG A 31 0.80 -25.64 8.39
C ARG A 31 0.80 -24.47 9.37
N PHE A 32 0.52 -23.25 8.92
CA PHE A 32 0.62 -22.04 9.73
C PHE A 32 -0.73 -21.52 10.24
N GLY A 33 -1.84 -22.12 9.82
CA GLY A 33 -3.17 -21.61 10.12
C GLY A 33 -3.45 -21.51 11.63
N GLY A 34 -4.01 -20.37 12.05
CA GLY A 34 -4.34 -20.06 13.44
C GLY A 34 -3.13 -19.70 14.32
N GLN A 35 -1.90 -19.77 13.81
CA GLN A 35 -0.71 -19.39 14.57
C GLN A 35 -0.47 -17.89 14.52
N THR A 36 0.18 -17.37 15.57
CA THR A 36 0.72 -16.02 15.55
C THR A 36 2.07 -16.05 14.83
N LEU A 37 2.13 -15.46 13.63
CA LEU A 37 3.34 -15.42 12.83
C LEU A 37 4.07 -14.09 13.04
N ARG A 38 5.41 -14.13 13.12
CA ARG A 38 6.28 -12.96 12.95
C ARG A 38 6.96 -13.07 11.59
N MET A 39 6.76 -12.06 10.75
CA MET A 39 7.35 -12.00 9.41
C MET A 39 7.88 -10.61 9.12
N ARG A 40 8.87 -10.54 8.23
CA ARG A 40 9.41 -9.30 7.70
C ARG A 40 9.03 -9.17 6.22
N GLY A 41 8.67 -7.96 5.82
CA GLY A 41 8.23 -7.68 4.45
C GLY A 41 8.03 -6.21 4.19
N GLN A 42 7.85 -5.87 2.92
CA GLN A 42 7.51 -4.54 2.46
C GLN A 42 5.99 -4.37 2.45
N VAL A 43 5.48 -3.39 3.19
CA VAL A 43 4.08 -3.00 3.14
C VAL A 43 3.83 -2.09 1.96
N ASP A 44 2.80 -2.43 1.20
CA ASP A 44 2.40 -1.72 0.00
C ASP A 44 0.88 -1.82 -0.22
N ALA A 45 0.34 -1.03 -1.16
CA ALA A 45 -1.07 -1.06 -1.55
C ALA A 45 -2.06 -1.09 -0.37
N CYS A 46 -2.11 0.02 0.37
CA CYS A 46 -3.01 0.17 1.51
C CYS A 46 -4.33 0.82 1.13
N TYR A 47 -5.42 0.30 1.68
CA TYR A 47 -6.75 0.88 1.68
C TYR A 47 -7.41 0.70 3.05
N GLY A 48 -7.55 1.80 3.78
CA GLY A 48 -7.96 1.81 5.17
C GLY A 48 -6.97 1.04 6.05
N PHE A 49 -7.48 0.05 6.77
CA PHE A 49 -6.68 -0.82 7.63
C PHE A 49 -6.11 -2.06 6.91
N VAL A 50 -6.41 -2.23 5.62
CA VAL A 50 -5.97 -3.40 4.85
C VAL A 50 -4.85 -2.99 3.91
N CYS A 51 -3.74 -3.72 3.93
CA CYS A 51 -2.63 -3.53 3.01
C CYS A 51 -2.19 -4.87 2.41
N SER A 52 -1.24 -4.81 1.48
CA SER A 52 -0.40 -5.95 1.12
C SER A 52 0.93 -5.89 1.88
N ILE A 53 1.44 -7.05 2.28
CA ILE A 53 2.85 -7.22 2.63
C ILE A 53 3.51 -8.19 1.67
N CYS A 54 4.65 -7.79 1.11
CA CYS A 54 5.36 -8.52 0.06
C CYS A 54 6.80 -8.84 0.51
N PRO A 55 7.47 -9.80 -0.15
CA PRO A 55 8.89 -10.03 0.02
C PRO A 55 9.72 -8.74 -0.14
N GLU A 56 10.74 -8.57 0.69
CA GLU A 56 11.56 -7.34 0.73
C GLU A 56 12.45 -7.13 -0.51
N ASP A 57 12.73 -8.22 -1.21
CA ASP A 57 13.51 -8.25 -2.44
C ASP A 57 12.66 -7.99 -3.69
N MET A 58 11.33 -7.92 -3.54
CA MET A 58 10.45 -7.57 -4.63
C MET A 58 10.64 -6.11 -5.01
N THR A 59 10.82 -5.87 -6.31
CA THR A 59 10.96 -4.53 -6.91
C THR A 59 9.76 -4.24 -7.80
N PRO A 60 9.52 -2.98 -8.20
CA PRO A 60 8.50 -2.66 -9.20
C PRO A 60 8.66 -3.47 -10.50
N ALA A 61 9.90 -3.78 -10.90
CA ALA A 61 10.16 -4.56 -12.11
C ALA A 61 9.83 -6.07 -11.97
N THR A 62 9.70 -6.56 -10.74
CA THR A 62 9.45 -7.97 -10.43
C THR A 62 8.17 -8.14 -9.60
N GLU A 63 7.26 -7.16 -9.67
CA GLU A 63 6.04 -7.16 -8.88
C GLU A 63 5.17 -8.37 -9.22
N GLU A 64 4.75 -9.10 -8.19
CA GLU A 64 3.86 -10.24 -8.37
C GLU A 64 2.92 -10.34 -7.18
N TYR A 65 1.68 -9.90 -7.38
CA TYR A 65 0.66 -9.86 -6.33
C TYR A 65 0.46 -11.21 -5.61
N ARG A 66 0.62 -12.33 -6.32
CA ARG A 66 0.48 -13.69 -5.75
C ARG A 66 1.57 -14.06 -4.75
N ARG A 67 2.67 -13.30 -4.72
CA ARG A 67 3.76 -13.47 -3.76
C ARG A 67 3.58 -12.60 -2.50
N CYS A 68 2.48 -11.85 -2.40
CA CYS A 68 2.16 -11.00 -1.25
C CYS A 68 1.04 -11.61 -0.41
N LEU A 69 1.00 -11.23 0.88
CA LEU A 69 -0.11 -11.54 1.78
C LEU A 69 -0.94 -10.29 2.03
N ARG A 70 -2.25 -10.46 2.16
CA ARG A 70 -3.15 -9.39 2.61
C ARG A 70 -3.11 -9.30 4.13
N ILE A 71 -2.83 -8.10 4.63
CA ILE A 71 -2.66 -7.80 6.05
C ILE A 71 -3.74 -6.85 6.53
N SER A 72 -4.21 -7.03 7.77
CA SER A 72 -5.12 -6.10 8.44
C SER A 72 -4.53 -5.57 9.74
N PHE A 73 -4.54 -4.25 9.87
CA PHE A 73 -4.21 -3.50 11.08
C PHE A 73 -5.44 -3.30 11.99
N ASP A 74 -6.38 -4.26 12.00
CA ASP A 74 -7.61 -4.23 12.80
C ASP A 74 -7.40 -4.14 14.32
N SER A 75 -6.20 -4.43 14.80
CA SER A 75 -5.77 -4.21 16.19
C SER A 75 -5.83 -2.73 16.58
N PHE A 76 -5.75 -1.82 15.60
CA PHE A 76 -5.85 -0.37 15.77
C PHE A 76 -7.27 0.18 15.52
N MET A 77 -8.22 -0.68 15.13
CA MET A 77 -9.61 -0.29 14.91
C MET A 77 -10.35 -0.17 16.24
N SER A 78 -11.05 0.94 16.45
CA SER A 78 -12.06 1.05 17.49
C SER A 78 -13.30 0.19 17.18
N GLU A 79 -14.17 -0.02 18.16
CA GLU A 79 -15.44 -0.73 17.94
C GLU A 79 -16.34 0.00 16.92
N GLU A 80 -16.29 1.33 16.90
CA GLU A 80 -16.96 2.17 15.90
C GLU A 80 -16.39 1.96 14.49
N ASP A 81 -15.06 1.86 14.37
CA ASP A 81 -14.40 1.58 13.09
C ASP A 81 -14.77 0.18 12.55
N ARG A 82 -14.94 -0.81 13.44
CA ARG A 82 -15.35 -2.18 13.07
C ARG A 82 -16.82 -2.27 12.70
N ALA A 83 -17.69 -1.54 13.40
CA ALA A 83 -19.11 -1.45 13.07
C ALA A 83 -19.33 -0.80 11.69
N GLY A 84 -18.36 0.01 11.25
CA GLY A 84 -18.41 0.73 10.00
C GLY A 84 -19.38 1.91 10.09
N PRO A 85 -19.13 3.00 9.37
CA PRO A 85 -20.12 4.06 9.21
C PRO A 85 -21.24 3.57 8.32
N SER A 86 -22.48 3.98 8.61
CA SER A 86 -23.62 3.74 7.73
C SER A 86 -23.60 4.58 6.45
N ASP A 87 -22.62 5.49 6.28
CA ASP A 87 -22.44 6.29 5.07
C ASP A 87 -21.04 6.15 4.43
N ALA A 88 -21.02 6.13 3.09
CA ALA A 88 -19.85 5.81 2.28
C ALA A 88 -18.70 6.85 2.32
N ARG A 89 -18.77 7.87 3.20
CA ARG A 89 -17.83 9.00 3.22
C ARG A 89 -16.92 9.03 4.44
N TYR A 90 -17.21 8.26 5.47
CA TYR A 90 -16.37 8.24 6.65
C TYR A 90 -15.17 7.30 6.42
N ARG A 91 -13.98 7.89 6.51
CA ARG A 91 -12.71 7.18 6.64
C ARG A 91 -12.14 7.51 8.01
N PRO A 92 -11.90 6.53 8.87
CA PRO A 92 -11.28 6.78 10.18
C PRO A 92 -9.97 7.54 10.00
N VAL A 93 -9.76 8.63 10.74
CA VAL A 93 -8.48 9.38 10.72
C VAL A 93 -7.30 8.44 11.04
N VAL A 94 -7.54 7.44 11.90
CA VAL A 94 -6.58 6.40 12.26
C VAL A 94 -6.18 5.56 11.05
N SER A 95 -7.13 5.20 10.18
CA SER A 95 -6.84 4.40 8.98
C SER A 95 -5.89 5.14 8.04
N ARG A 96 -6.12 6.44 7.79
CA ARG A 96 -5.23 7.28 7.00
C ARG A 96 -3.84 7.41 7.63
N GLY A 97 -3.78 7.60 8.96
CA GLY A 97 -2.52 7.63 9.68
C GLY A 97 -1.73 6.32 9.57
N MET A 98 -2.40 5.17 9.56
CA MET A 98 -1.77 3.86 9.38
C MET A 98 -1.25 3.65 7.96
N GLU A 99 -2.06 4.02 6.96
CA GLU A 99 -1.63 4.05 5.56
C GLU A 99 -0.37 4.89 5.42
N GLU A 100 -0.39 6.15 5.85
CA GLU A 100 0.75 7.08 5.75
C GLU A 100 1.97 6.60 6.56
N ALA A 101 1.75 5.95 7.72
CA ALA A 101 2.82 5.52 8.60
C ALA A 101 3.57 4.28 8.13
N PHE A 102 2.91 3.33 7.45
CA PHE A 102 3.51 2.03 7.13
C PHE A 102 3.54 1.71 5.64
N ARG A 103 2.76 2.38 4.80
CA ARG A 103 2.89 2.23 3.35
C ARG A 103 4.33 2.54 2.91
N PHE A 104 4.81 1.76 1.95
CA PHE A 104 6.18 1.83 1.43
C PHE A 104 7.25 1.65 2.52
N SER A 105 6.96 0.87 3.56
CA SER A 105 7.92 0.57 4.62
C SER A 105 8.25 -0.92 4.65
N VAL A 106 9.51 -1.24 4.89
CA VAL A 106 9.91 -2.59 5.28
C VAL A 106 9.77 -2.71 6.78
N ILE A 107 8.90 -3.61 7.22
CA ILE A 107 8.58 -3.80 8.63
C ILE A 107 8.75 -5.26 9.04
N THR A 108 8.95 -5.49 10.34
CA THR A 108 8.63 -6.76 10.98
C THR A 108 7.31 -6.58 11.72
N ALA A 109 6.36 -7.47 11.46
CA ALA A 109 5.08 -7.46 12.13
C ALA A 109 4.71 -8.85 12.64
N GLU A 110 3.81 -8.86 13.62
CA GLU A 110 3.20 -10.05 14.20
C GLU A 110 1.70 -10.01 14.02
N GLY A 111 1.07 -11.16 13.79
CA GLY A 111 -0.39 -11.26 13.71
C GLY A 111 -0.84 -12.70 13.55
N VAL A 112 -2.15 -12.93 13.62
CA VAL A 112 -2.76 -14.25 13.48
C VAL A 112 -2.98 -14.55 12.00
N PHE A 113 -2.52 -15.70 11.55
CA PHE A 113 -2.65 -16.11 10.16
C PHE A 113 -3.91 -16.93 9.92
N ASP A 114 -4.67 -16.53 8.90
CA ASP A 114 -5.85 -17.22 8.40
C ASP A 114 -5.60 -17.68 6.96
N PRO A 115 -5.44 -19.00 6.72
CA PRO A 115 -5.16 -19.53 5.39
C PRO A 115 -6.40 -19.62 4.51
N SER A 116 -7.61 -19.29 5.01
CA SER A 116 -8.87 -19.65 4.34
C SER A 116 -8.94 -19.17 2.90
N CYS A 117 -8.36 -18.01 2.61
CA CYS A 117 -8.35 -17.46 1.26
C CYS A 117 -7.23 -17.94 0.34
N LEU A 118 -6.19 -18.54 0.90
CA LEU A 118 -5.15 -19.21 0.12
C LEU A 118 -5.58 -20.65 -0.21
N THR A 119 -6.29 -21.31 0.71
CA THR A 119 -6.72 -22.72 0.57
C THR A 119 -8.14 -22.87 0.01
N ARG A 120 -8.93 -21.80 0.02
CA ARG A 120 -10.37 -21.78 -0.31
C ARG A 120 -11.19 -22.73 0.57
N ARG A 121 -10.81 -22.83 1.85
CA ARG A 121 -11.45 -23.69 2.86
C ARG A 121 -11.57 -22.93 4.17
N PRO A 122 -12.67 -23.04 4.92
CA PRO A 122 -12.76 -22.42 6.24
C PRO A 122 -11.64 -22.87 7.18
N TRP A 123 -11.18 -21.96 8.05
CA TRP A 123 -10.17 -22.25 9.07
C TRP A 123 -10.67 -21.87 10.48
N PRO A 124 -10.47 -22.70 11.52
CA PRO A 124 -9.91 -24.06 11.46
C PRO A 124 -10.81 -24.99 10.64
N PRO A 125 -10.25 -26.02 9.99
CA PRO A 125 -11.07 -26.99 9.27
C PRO A 125 -11.98 -27.67 10.29
N GLU A 126 -13.30 -27.51 10.16
CA GLU A 126 -14.23 -28.37 10.88
C GLU A 126 -14.10 -29.82 10.38
N GLU A 127 -14.67 -30.78 11.10
CA GLU A 127 -14.76 -32.19 10.65
C GLU A 127 -15.17 -32.28 9.17
N PRO A 128 -14.76 -33.33 8.43
CA PRO A 128 -14.97 -33.42 6.99
C PRO A 128 -16.43 -33.12 6.62
N VAL A 129 -16.65 -31.95 6.02
CA VAL A 129 -17.97 -31.50 5.63
C VAL A 129 -18.35 -32.24 4.36
N ASP A 130 -19.32 -33.17 4.46
CA ASP A 130 -19.80 -33.99 3.35
C ASP A 130 -20.57 -33.18 2.27
N ASP A 131 -20.80 -31.88 2.49
CA ASP A 131 -21.58 -31.04 1.56
C ASP A 131 -20.95 -29.65 1.40
N ILE A 132 -20.72 -29.26 0.14
CA ILE A 132 -19.96 -28.07 -0.29
C ILE A 132 -20.86 -26.82 -0.20
N GLN A 133 -21.39 -26.49 0.98
CA GLN A 133 -22.31 -25.35 1.14
C GLN A 133 -21.66 -24.11 1.75
N ASP A 134 -20.48 -24.21 2.33
CA ASP A 134 -19.73 -23.05 2.85
C ASP A 134 -18.58 -22.66 1.89
N GLU A 135 -18.94 -22.06 0.76
CA GLU A 135 -17.96 -21.50 -0.17
C GLU A 135 -17.27 -20.29 0.48
N VAL A 136 -15.96 -20.37 0.73
CA VAL A 136 -15.17 -19.23 1.21
C VAL A 136 -15.10 -18.18 0.10
N LEU A 137 -15.86 -17.10 0.25
CA LEU A 137 -15.87 -15.97 -0.67
C LEU A 137 -14.67 -15.06 -0.41
N CYS A 138 -13.57 -15.32 -1.11
CA CYS A 138 -12.40 -14.46 -1.10
C CYS A 138 -12.53 -13.37 -2.14
N THR A 139 -12.83 -12.17 -1.70
CA THR A 139 -12.66 -10.97 -2.52
C THR A 139 -11.17 -10.67 -2.70
N ASP A 140 -10.84 -9.79 -3.64
CA ASP A 140 -9.51 -9.22 -3.83
C ASP A 140 -8.90 -8.61 -2.55
N ARG A 141 -9.74 -8.31 -1.55
CA ARG A 141 -9.39 -7.68 -0.27
C ARG A 141 -9.52 -8.60 0.94
N ALA A 142 -9.76 -9.90 0.75
CA ALA A 142 -9.82 -10.81 1.87
C ALA A 142 -8.46 -10.86 2.60
N THR A 143 -8.49 -10.69 3.92
CA THR A 143 -7.30 -10.64 4.76
C THR A 143 -6.85 -12.05 5.12
N THR A 144 -5.55 -12.33 4.94
CA THR A 144 -4.93 -13.62 5.29
C THR A 144 -4.10 -13.53 6.58
N TRP A 145 -3.79 -12.31 7.04
CA TRP A 145 -3.01 -12.06 8.24
C TRP A 145 -3.62 -10.88 8.99
N SER A 146 -4.18 -11.11 10.18
CA SER A 146 -4.96 -10.12 10.94
C SER A 146 -4.38 -9.89 12.35
N GLY A 147 -4.92 -8.92 13.09
CA GLY A 147 -4.40 -8.57 14.40
C GLY A 147 -3.00 -7.96 14.34
N LEU A 148 -2.58 -7.36 13.22
CA LEU A 148 -1.18 -7.01 13.03
C LEU A 148 -0.69 -6.01 14.06
N GLN A 149 0.47 -6.29 14.63
CA GLN A 149 1.26 -5.40 15.46
C GLN A 149 2.63 -5.20 14.81
N VAL A 150 2.94 -3.96 14.46
CA VAL A 150 4.28 -3.62 13.92
C VAL A 150 5.28 -3.61 15.07
N ARG A 151 6.32 -4.46 14.95
CA ARG A 151 7.38 -4.58 15.96
C ARG A 151 8.59 -3.72 15.64
N ALA A 152 8.89 -3.57 14.35
CA ALA A 152 10.00 -2.75 13.89
C ALA A 152 9.73 -2.20 12.50
N VAL A 153 10.16 -0.95 12.27
CA VAL A 153 10.28 -0.36 10.93
C VAL A 153 11.76 -0.34 10.59
N HIS A 154 12.16 -1.12 9.60
CA HIS A 154 13.58 -1.29 9.22
C HIS A 154 14.02 -0.27 8.17
N ARG A 155 13.12 0.05 7.24
CA ARG A 155 13.39 0.95 6.11
C ARG A 155 12.10 1.63 5.67
N ARG A 156 12.21 2.89 5.27
CA ARG A 156 11.16 3.63 4.56
C ARG A 156 11.62 3.84 3.13
N LEU A 157 10.78 3.48 2.18
CA LEU A 157 11.02 3.67 0.75
C LEU A 157 10.34 4.96 0.31
N MET A 158 10.88 5.57 -0.74
CA MET A 158 10.20 6.62 -1.45
C MET A 158 8.97 6.03 -2.15
N SER A 159 7.91 6.81 -2.35
CA SER A 159 6.72 6.36 -3.09
C SER A 159 7.03 5.96 -4.54
N ASN A 160 8.13 6.46 -5.10
CA ASN A 160 8.67 6.03 -6.40
C ASN A 160 9.38 4.68 -6.39
N ASP A 161 9.83 4.18 -5.23
CA ASP A 161 10.52 2.89 -5.09
C ASP A 161 9.58 1.79 -4.55
N GLY A 162 8.38 2.18 -4.12
CA GLY A 162 7.34 1.28 -3.63
C GLY A 162 6.78 0.33 -4.70
N LEU A 163 6.17 -0.78 -4.26
CA LEU A 163 5.66 -1.83 -5.15
C LEU A 163 4.38 -1.44 -5.90
N VAL A 164 3.61 -0.44 -5.45
CA VAL A 164 2.43 0.10 -6.15
C VAL A 164 1.50 -1.01 -6.68
N LEU A 165 1.09 -1.93 -5.81
CA LEU A 165 0.15 -3.01 -6.15
C LEU A 165 -1.31 -2.51 -6.22
N ASP A 166 -2.13 -3.14 -7.06
CA ASP A 166 -3.58 -2.91 -7.21
C ASP A 166 -4.08 -1.60 -7.84
N GLY A 167 -3.71 -1.38 -9.10
CA GLY A 167 -4.44 -0.45 -9.96
C GLY A 167 -3.86 -0.39 -11.37
N ARG A 168 -4.68 0.04 -12.33
CA ARG A 168 -4.11 0.64 -13.55
C ARG A 168 -3.61 2.02 -13.13
N TYR A 169 -2.33 2.12 -12.85
CA TYR A 169 -1.69 3.40 -12.61
C TYR A 169 -1.03 3.86 -13.91
N GLY A 170 -1.24 5.13 -14.27
CA GLY A 170 -0.61 5.71 -15.45
C GLY A 170 0.88 5.93 -15.22
N SER A 171 1.65 5.66 -16.27
CA SER A 171 3.00 6.19 -16.40
C SER A 171 2.94 7.70 -16.57
N LEU A 172 3.91 8.38 -15.96
CA LEU A 172 4.14 9.80 -16.13
C LEU A 172 5.38 10.05 -16.97
N THR A 173 5.29 11.07 -17.81
CA THR A 173 6.41 11.59 -18.60
C THR A 173 6.53 13.09 -18.43
N LEU A 174 7.68 13.66 -18.79
CA LEU A 174 7.86 15.11 -18.77
C LEU A 174 6.91 15.76 -19.78
N ALA A 175 6.24 16.81 -19.33
CA ALA A 175 5.35 17.60 -20.18
C ALA A 175 6.14 18.33 -21.28
N SER A 176 5.44 18.76 -22.33
CA SER A 176 6.03 19.64 -23.34
C SER A 176 6.53 20.95 -22.72
N ALA A 177 7.43 21.65 -23.41
CA ALA A 177 7.96 22.93 -22.96
C ALA A 177 6.84 23.97 -22.73
N ASP A 178 5.81 23.97 -23.57
CA ASP A 178 4.66 24.88 -23.47
C ASP A 178 3.87 24.63 -22.19
N ILE A 179 3.45 23.38 -21.94
CA ILE A 179 2.72 23.00 -20.72
C ILE A 179 3.59 23.27 -19.49
N SER A 180 4.87 22.91 -19.54
CA SER A 180 5.80 23.13 -18.43
C SER A 180 5.91 24.60 -18.06
N THR A 181 6.05 25.47 -19.06
CA THR A 181 6.16 26.92 -18.86
C THR A 181 4.87 27.50 -18.26
N GLU A 182 3.72 27.13 -18.82
CA GLU A 182 2.42 27.61 -18.34
C GLU A 182 2.11 27.16 -16.91
N VAL A 183 2.35 25.88 -16.58
CA VAL A 183 2.10 25.31 -15.25
C VAL A 183 3.06 25.90 -14.20
N GLN A 184 4.35 26.04 -14.52
CA GLN A 184 5.28 26.67 -13.59
C GLN A 184 4.96 28.15 -13.36
N ALA A 185 4.50 28.86 -14.39
CA ALA A 185 4.05 30.25 -14.24
C ALA A 185 2.82 30.34 -13.33
N ALA A 186 1.84 29.44 -13.50
CA ALA A 186 0.66 29.36 -12.66
C ALA A 186 1.02 29.08 -11.19
N TYR A 187 1.94 28.15 -10.94
CA TYR A 187 2.43 27.87 -9.57
C TYR A 187 3.14 29.06 -8.94
N ARG A 188 4.07 29.70 -9.66
CA ARG A 188 4.77 30.89 -9.13
C ARG A 188 3.78 32.02 -8.81
N ALA A 189 2.75 32.20 -9.64
CA ALA A 189 1.72 33.19 -9.40
C ALA A 189 0.86 32.85 -8.16
N ASP A 190 0.54 31.57 -7.96
CA ASP A 190 -0.20 31.09 -6.78
C ASP A 190 0.61 31.27 -5.49
N VAL A 191 1.86 30.82 -5.46
CA VAL A 191 2.76 30.98 -4.30
C VAL A 191 2.97 32.45 -3.96
N ALA A 192 3.13 33.32 -4.96
CA ALA A 192 3.30 34.76 -4.76
C ALA A 192 2.13 35.45 -4.04
N LEU A 193 0.95 34.83 -3.97
CA LEU A 193 -0.18 35.32 -3.17
C LEU A 193 0.08 35.20 -1.66
N TYR A 194 0.95 34.29 -1.26
CA TYR A 194 1.16 33.90 0.13
C TYR A 194 2.62 34.05 0.61
N ASP A 195 3.59 33.97 -0.31
CA ASP A 195 5.03 34.02 -0.05
C ASP A 195 5.76 34.75 -1.19
N ASP A 196 6.54 35.78 -0.88
CA ASP A 196 7.29 36.59 -1.85
C ASP A 196 8.70 36.06 -2.13
N ARG A 197 9.11 34.97 -1.47
CA ARG A 197 10.43 34.38 -1.67
C ARG A 197 10.56 33.76 -3.07
N PRO A 198 11.73 33.90 -3.72
CA PRO A 198 11.96 33.25 -4.98
C PRO A 198 11.98 31.73 -4.80
N ILE A 199 11.21 31.02 -5.63
CA ILE A 199 11.28 29.57 -5.75
C ILE A 199 12.60 29.24 -6.45
N THR A 200 13.47 28.52 -5.74
CA THR A 200 14.82 28.14 -6.21
C THR A 200 14.96 26.65 -6.45
N GLU A 201 13.99 25.88 -5.98
CA GLU A 201 13.89 24.45 -6.12
C GLU A 201 13.75 24.06 -7.59
N ALA A 202 14.42 22.96 -7.97
CA ALA A 202 14.22 22.35 -9.26
C ALA A 202 12.74 21.93 -9.40
N MET A 203 12.16 22.18 -10.56
CA MET A 203 10.76 21.87 -10.89
C MET A 203 10.69 20.94 -12.09
N ALA A 204 9.82 19.94 -12.01
CA ALA A 204 9.37 19.17 -13.17
C ALA A 204 7.85 19.22 -13.29
N VAL A 205 7.38 19.30 -14.54
CA VAL A 205 5.96 19.16 -14.87
C VAL A 205 5.79 17.83 -15.58
N LEU A 206 4.92 16.99 -15.05
CA LEU A 206 4.69 15.63 -15.48
C LEU A 206 3.26 15.49 -15.99
N VAL A 207 3.05 14.69 -17.02
CA VAL A 207 1.72 14.38 -17.57
C VAL A 207 1.58 12.88 -17.75
N ALA A 208 0.35 12.39 -17.73
CA ALA A 208 0.06 11.00 -18.06
C ALA A 208 0.56 10.69 -19.48
N GLU A 209 1.33 9.60 -19.61
CA GLU A 209 1.82 9.10 -20.91
C GLU A 209 0.66 8.60 -21.77
N GLU A 210 -0.36 8.02 -21.15
CA GLU A 210 -1.52 7.45 -21.84
C GLU A 210 -2.79 8.27 -21.61
N ALA A 211 -3.42 8.72 -22.70
CA ALA A 211 -4.71 9.44 -22.66
C ALA A 211 -5.88 8.57 -22.14
N SER A 212 -5.74 7.24 -22.19
CA SER A 212 -6.68 6.28 -21.60
C SER A 212 -6.73 6.34 -20.08
N PHE A 213 -5.71 6.90 -19.46
CA PHE A 213 -5.62 7.04 -18.01
C PHE A 213 -6.19 8.39 -17.53
N LYS A 214 -5.82 9.49 -18.20
CA LYS A 214 -6.34 10.84 -17.96
C LYS A 214 -6.41 11.63 -19.27
N PRO A 215 -7.35 12.57 -19.45
CA PRO A 215 -7.43 13.36 -20.68
C PRO A 215 -6.13 14.14 -20.90
N ALA A 216 -5.42 13.79 -21.98
CA ALA A 216 -4.14 14.41 -22.30
C ALA A 216 -4.26 15.94 -22.40
N GLY A 217 -3.38 16.66 -21.69
CA GLY A 217 -3.31 18.12 -21.73
C GLY A 217 -4.37 18.86 -20.90
N GLN A 218 -5.17 18.17 -20.08
CA GLN A 218 -6.09 18.78 -19.12
C GLN A 218 -5.59 18.74 -17.68
N GLU A 219 -4.65 17.86 -17.38
CA GLU A 219 -4.06 17.68 -16.06
C GLU A 219 -2.54 17.48 -16.20
N ALA A 220 -1.80 18.04 -15.26
CA ALA A 220 -0.37 17.87 -15.10
C ALA A 220 -0.02 17.85 -13.61
N HIS A 221 1.13 17.28 -13.27
CA HIS A 221 1.66 17.24 -11.91
C HIS A 221 2.94 18.06 -11.86
N LEU A 222 2.96 19.08 -11.01
CA LEU A 222 4.15 19.89 -10.78
C LEU A 222 4.85 19.37 -9.51
N CYS A 223 6.08 18.91 -9.64
CA CYS A 223 6.88 18.46 -8.51
C CYS A 223 8.10 19.37 -8.28
N LEU A 224 8.35 19.71 -7.02
CA LEU A 224 9.52 20.45 -6.56
C LEU A 224 10.46 19.50 -5.80
N SER A 225 11.76 19.59 -6.07
CA SER A 225 12.77 18.80 -5.34
C SER A 225 13.04 19.38 -3.95
N LYS A 226 13.10 18.52 -2.92
CA LYS A 226 13.52 18.85 -1.54
C LYS A 226 15.02 18.77 -1.33
N VAL A 227 15.74 18.26 -2.33
CA VAL A 227 17.18 18.00 -2.29
C VAL A 227 17.84 18.68 -3.48
N ASP A 228 19.07 19.16 -3.28
CA ASP A 228 19.78 19.96 -4.27
C ASP A 228 20.00 19.22 -5.60
N ASP A 229 20.22 17.90 -5.53
CA ASP A 229 20.28 17.00 -6.68
C ASP A 229 19.01 16.16 -6.71
N ALA A 230 18.02 16.56 -7.52
CA ALA A 230 16.77 15.82 -7.62
C ALA A 230 17.06 14.36 -8.04
N PRO A 231 16.82 13.36 -7.17
CA PRO A 231 16.75 11.98 -7.63
C PRO A 231 15.60 11.91 -8.64
N GLU A 232 15.66 10.94 -9.53
CA GLU A 232 14.71 10.73 -10.63
C GLU A 232 13.27 11.17 -10.32
N TRP A 233 12.71 12.04 -11.18
CA TRP A 233 11.35 12.53 -11.04
C TRP A 233 10.31 11.39 -11.01
N PRO A 234 9.18 11.57 -10.29
CA PRO A 234 8.14 10.55 -10.26
C PRO A 234 7.65 10.18 -11.65
N ARG A 235 7.60 8.87 -11.90
CA ARG A 235 7.17 8.27 -13.18
C ARG A 235 5.84 7.54 -13.09
N ARG A 236 5.21 7.54 -11.92
CA ARG A 236 3.94 6.85 -11.68
C ARG A 236 2.97 7.81 -11.03
N GLU A 237 1.75 7.84 -11.54
CA GLU A 237 0.71 8.75 -11.06
C GLU A 237 0.54 8.66 -9.54
N MET A 238 0.33 7.45 -9.01
CA MET A 238 0.05 7.29 -7.59
C MET A 238 1.20 7.74 -6.68
N SER A 239 2.45 7.71 -7.17
CA SER A 239 3.61 8.18 -6.40
C SER A 239 3.61 9.70 -6.20
N VAL A 240 2.89 10.45 -7.04
CA VAL A 240 2.70 11.90 -6.88
C VAL A 240 1.80 12.20 -5.67
N TRP A 241 0.69 11.47 -5.54
CA TRP A 241 -0.31 11.65 -4.49
C TRP A 241 0.06 10.99 -3.17
N ALA A 242 0.86 9.92 -3.22
CA ALA A 242 1.25 9.20 -2.04
C ALA A 242 2.42 9.89 -1.35
N LYS A 243 2.22 10.30 -0.10
CA LYS A 243 3.23 10.98 0.73
C LYS A 243 3.95 9.99 1.63
N THR A 244 5.28 9.98 1.56
CA THR A 244 6.14 9.30 2.52
C THR A 244 7.12 10.29 3.16
N PRO A 245 7.60 10.03 4.39
CA PRO A 245 8.65 10.84 5.01
C PRO A 245 9.95 10.89 4.20
N ASN A 246 10.18 9.91 3.32
CA ASN A 246 11.41 9.81 2.53
C ASN A 246 11.25 10.40 1.12
N ASP A 247 10.06 10.88 0.73
CA ASP A 247 9.87 11.40 -0.61
C ASP A 247 10.73 12.65 -0.84
N PRO A 248 11.53 12.67 -1.91
CA PRO A 248 12.47 13.74 -2.21
C PRO A 248 11.78 14.91 -2.92
N TYR A 249 10.46 14.87 -3.10
CA TYR A 249 9.69 15.90 -3.80
C TYR A 249 8.40 16.28 -3.06
N TYR A 250 7.95 17.52 -3.29
CA TYR A 250 6.58 17.96 -3.04
C TYR A 250 5.88 18.08 -4.38
N CYS A 251 4.75 17.39 -4.55
CA CYS A 251 3.99 17.47 -5.79
C CYS A 251 2.65 18.16 -5.59
N TYR A 252 2.20 18.78 -6.67
CA TYR A 252 1.00 19.57 -6.80
C TYR A 252 0.28 19.14 -8.07
N VAL A 253 -1.02 19.36 -8.09
CA VAL A 253 -1.86 19.01 -9.24
C VAL A 253 -2.22 20.28 -9.95
N ALA A 254 -1.95 20.32 -11.25
CA ALA A 254 -2.30 21.42 -12.12
C ALA A 254 -3.43 20.99 -13.06
N LEU A 255 -4.54 21.72 -13.05
CA LEU A 255 -5.68 21.49 -13.93
C LEU A 255 -5.81 22.62 -14.93
N LYS A 256 -6.06 22.28 -16.19
CA LYS A 256 -6.31 23.24 -17.26
C LYS A 256 -7.79 23.58 -17.33
N ASN A 257 -8.10 24.85 -17.08
CA ASN A 257 -9.43 25.42 -17.24
C ASN A 257 -9.45 26.37 -18.45
N GLY A 258 -10.63 26.84 -18.86
CA GLY A 258 -10.78 27.75 -20.01
C GLY A 258 -9.93 29.03 -19.95
N ASP A 259 -9.59 29.48 -18.74
CA ASP A 259 -8.77 30.69 -18.50
C ASP A 259 -7.27 30.40 -18.31
N GLY A 260 -6.83 29.14 -18.38
CA GLY A 260 -5.44 28.71 -18.17
C GLY A 260 -5.27 27.63 -17.10
N TRP A 261 -4.04 27.42 -16.66
CA TRP A 261 -3.70 26.43 -15.63
C TRP A 261 -3.91 26.96 -14.22
N ARG A 262 -4.37 26.10 -13.33
CA ARG A 262 -4.45 26.35 -11.88
C ARG A 262 -3.80 25.22 -11.13
N VAL A 263 -3.01 25.56 -10.11
CA VAL A 263 -2.26 24.58 -9.30
C VAL A 263 -2.94 24.45 -7.94
N PHE A 264 -3.02 23.22 -7.46
CA PHE A 264 -3.65 22.84 -6.20
C PHE A 264 -2.64 22.05 -5.38
N SER A 265 -2.58 22.31 -4.07
CA SER A 265 -1.87 21.42 -3.15
C SER A 265 -2.56 20.06 -3.16
N ASP A 266 -1.79 19.02 -3.44
CA ASP A 266 -2.17 17.63 -3.22
C ASP A 266 -2.40 17.35 -1.73
#